data_AF-A0A2D9RE05-F1
#
_entry.id   AF-A0A2D9RE05-F1
#
_cell.length_a   1.000
_cell.length_b   1.000
_cell.length_c   1.000
_cell.angle_alpha   90.00
_cell.angle_beta   90.00
_cell.angle_gamma   90.00
#
_symmetry.space_group_name_H-M   'P 1'
#
loop_
_entity.id
_entity.type
_entity.pdbx_description
1 polymer ?
#
loop_
_entity_poly.entity_id
_entity_poly.type
_entity_poly.pdbx_seq_one_letter_code
_entity_poly.pdbx_strand_id
1 'polypeptide(L)'
;MKETIYRFEGFTLNATRHVLESGGNVIAVQPQVMALLILLVENANETVQKTRINQEIWHGRAVSDAALASRLSALRSALGDSGTEQRLIRTVPNVGVQFVGDVNRMDVHFYGPLTAGWNFLKDYYRLVALAVVASLAMGIAVWYWGFDLPAKRLRAQFDMIPDAAIRYYNHKKLRNASVEDCMRACLRTTEFICRSFDYYKLHAVCDLSAATAESVGGLKTDYELDPYNHYARKDYPQGPIEMGRDDTLDPPPDP
;
A
#
# COMPACT_ATOMS: atom_id res chain seq x y z
N MET A 1 -23.49 -16.43 6.81
CA MET A 1 -24.92 -16.84 6.85
C MET A 1 -25.07 -17.79 8.02
N LYS A 2 -26.18 -17.73 8.77
CA LYS A 2 -26.46 -18.65 9.88
C LYS A 2 -27.45 -19.69 9.36
N GLU A 3 -27.09 -20.97 9.43
CA GLU A 3 -28.03 -22.06 9.17
C GLU A 3 -28.46 -22.67 10.51
N THR A 4 -29.77 -22.84 10.70
CA THR A 4 -30.33 -23.50 11.88
C THR A 4 -30.72 -24.92 11.51
N ILE A 5 -30.08 -25.91 12.14
CA ILE A 5 -30.33 -27.34 11.91
C ILE A 5 -30.88 -27.95 13.20
N TYR A 6 -31.98 -28.69 13.07
CA TYR A 6 -32.57 -29.49 14.14
C TYR A 6 -32.37 -30.97 13.82
N ARG A 7 -31.94 -31.75 14.82
CA ARG A 7 -31.83 -33.21 14.72
C ARG A 7 -32.71 -33.86 15.78
N PHE A 8 -33.49 -34.86 15.38
CA PHE A 8 -34.36 -35.63 16.27
C PHE A 8 -34.61 -37.00 15.64
N GLU A 9 -34.54 -38.08 16.42
CA GLU A 9 -34.89 -39.45 16.00
C GLU A 9 -34.41 -39.88 14.59
N GLY A 10 -33.17 -39.53 14.22
CA GLY A 10 -32.58 -39.87 12.91
C GLY A 10 -32.96 -38.92 11.76
N PHE A 11 -33.84 -37.94 12.00
CA PHE A 11 -34.17 -36.86 11.08
C PHE A 11 -33.21 -35.68 11.24
N THR A 12 -32.92 -35.02 10.12
CA THR A 12 -32.21 -33.73 10.07
C THR A 12 -33.09 -32.72 9.36
N LEU A 13 -33.51 -31.67 10.06
CA LEU A 13 -34.31 -30.57 9.55
C LEU A 13 -33.45 -29.32 9.43
N ASN A 14 -33.22 -28.83 8.21
CA ASN A 14 -32.61 -27.52 7.98
C ASN A 14 -33.72 -26.47 7.85
N ALA A 15 -33.92 -25.69 8.91
CA ALA A 15 -34.99 -24.68 8.97
C ALA A 15 -34.73 -23.51 8.01
N THR A 16 -33.47 -23.18 7.74
CA THR A 16 -33.10 -22.11 6.80
C THR A 16 -33.39 -22.50 5.35
N ARG A 17 -33.11 -23.75 4.99
CA ARG A 17 -33.25 -24.27 3.62
C ARG A 17 -34.59 -24.98 3.37
N HIS A 18 -35.42 -25.16 4.39
CA HIS A 18 -36.69 -25.90 4.31
C HIS A 18 -36.53 -27.33 3.77
N VAL A 19 -35.51 -28.05 4.25
CA VAL A 19 -35.20 -29.42 3.84
C VAL A 19 -35.29 -30.34 5.04
N LEU A 20 -36.00 -31.46 4.89
CA LEU A 20 -36.05 -32.56 5.84
C LEU A 20 -35.34 -33.78 5.25
N GLU A 21 -34.45 -34.40 6.02
CA GLU A 21 -33.70 -35.59 5.63
C GLU A 21 -33.84 -36.68 6.68
N SER A 22 -33.80 -37.95 6.25
CA SER A 22 -33.67 -39.11 7.13
C SER A 22 -32.66 -40.09 6.53
N GLY A 23 -31.65 -40.48 7.32
CA GLY A 23 -30.57 -41.34 6.85
C GLY A 23 -29.83 -40.80 5.62
N GLY A 24 -29.79 -39.47 5.44
CA GLY A 24 -29.16 -38.80 4.28
C GLY A 24 -30.04 -38.68 3.03
N ASN A 25 -31.28 -39.18 3.05
CA ASN A 25 -32.23 -39.02 1.94
C ASN A 25 -33.21 -37.87 2.22
N VAL A 26 -33.44 -37.00 1.22
CA VAL A 26 -34.41 -35.91 1.32
C VAL A 26 -35.84 -36.46 1.31
N ILE A 27 -36.63 -36.07 2.31
CA ILE A 27 -38.06 -36.36 2.40
C ILE A 27 -38.81 -35.19 1.79
N ALA A 28 -39.55 -35.45 0.72
CA ALA A 28 -40.40 -34.45 0.09
C ALA A 28 -41.58 -34.12 1.00
N VAL A 29 -41.66 -32.86 1.45
CA VAL A 29 -42.72 -32.36 2.32
C VAL A 29 -43.34 -31.11 1.71
N GLN A 30 -44.66 -31.00 1.77
CA GLN A 30 -45.36 -29.81 1.26
C GLN A 30 -44.95 -28.56 2.07
N PRO A 31 -44.87 -27.36 1.46
CA PRO A 31 -44.39 -26.15 2.13
C PRO A 31 -45.11 -25.83 3.45
N GLN A 32 -46.45 -25.96 3.49
CA GLN A 32 -47.22 -25.72 4.72
C GLN A 32 -46.95 -26.78 5.80
N VAL A 33 -46.69 -28.02 5.40
CA VAL A 33 -46.36 -29.11 6.34
C VAL A 33 -44.94 -28.91 6.88
N MET A 34 -44.02 -28.44 6.04
CA MET A 34 -42.66 -28.06 6.46
C MET A 34 -42.68 -26.88 7.44
N ALA A 35 -43.44 -25.83 7.13
CA ALA A 35 -43.59 -24.69 8.03
C ALA A 35 -44.19 -25.10 9.39
N LEU A 36 -45.18 -26.00 9.38
CA LEU A 36 -45.76 -26.55 10.61
C LEU A 36 -44.72 -27.34 11.41
N LEU A 37 -43.90 -28.16 10.75
CA LEU A 37 -42.83 -28.90 11.41
C LEU A 37 -41.82 -27.96 12.06
N ILE A 38 -41.35 -26.94 11.33
CA ILE A 38 -40.39 -25.95 11.84
C ILE A 38 -40.98 -25.26 13.08
N LEU A 39 -42.23 -24.77 13.01
CA LEU A 39 -42.90 -24.12 14.14
C LEU A 39 -42.96 -25.04 15.37
N LEU A 40 -43.30 -26.32 15.18
CA LEU A 40 -43.41 -27.27 16.28
C LEU A 40 -42.04 -27.63 16.88
N VAL A 41 -41.01 -27.81 16.06
CA VAL A 41 -39.65 -28.16 16.50
C VAL A 41 -38.94 -26.98 17.16
N GLU A 42 -39.18 -25.75 16.69
CA GLU A 42 -38.68 -24.52 17.33
C GLU A 42 -39.23 -24.33 18.74
N ASN A 43 -40.44 -24.83 18.99
CA ASN A 43 -41.12 -24.79 20.29
C ASN A 43 -41.19 -26.21 20.87
N ALA A 44 -40.14 -27.02 20.66
CA ALA A 44 -40.10 -28.39 21.16
C ALA A 44 -40.33 -28.43 22.69
N ASN A 45 -41.09 -29.44 23.14
CA ASN A 45 -41.56 -29.59 24.51
C ASN A 45 -42.55 -28.51 24.99
N GLU A 46 -42.94 -27.54 24.17
CA GLU A 46 -44.01 -26.58 24.46
C GLU A 46 -45.26 -26.85 23.61
N THR A 47 -46.44 -26.58 24.17
CA THR A 47 -47.70 -26.73 23.43
C THR A 47 -47.94 -25.48 22.57
N VAL A 48 -47.89 -25.65 21.25
CA VAL A 48 -48.24 -24.59 20.30
C VAL A 48 -49.74 -24.56 20.11
N GLN A 49 -50.37 -23.43 20.47
CA GLN A 49 -51.82 -23.26 20.42
C GLN A 49 -52.35 -23.27 18.98
N LYS A 50 -53.58 -23.78 18.78
CA LYS A 50 -54.26 -23.78 17.47
C LYS A 50 -54.32 -22.38 16.83
N THR A 51 -54.56 -21.35 17.63
CA THR A 51 -54.61 -19.94 17.21
C THR A 51 -53.27 -19.48 16.63
N ARG A 52 -52.15 -19.76 17.32
CA ARG A 52 -50.79 -19.46 16.86
C ARG A 52 -50.45 -20.24 15.58
N ILE A 53 -50.81 -21.52 15.52
CA ILE A 53 -50.61 -22.35 14.32
C ILE A 53 -51.37 -21.74 13.11
N ASN A 54 -52.62 -21.33 13.29
CA ASN A 54 -53.40 -20.69 12.23
C ASN A 54 -52.78 -19.36 11.78
N GLN A 55 -52.26 -18.58 12.73
CA GLN A 55 -51.61 -17.31 12.45
C GLN A 55 -50.33 -17.49 11.64
N GLU A 56 -49.46 -18.42 12.00
CA GLU A 56 -48.17 -18.65 11.34
C GLU A 56 -48.31 -19.37 10.00
N ILE A 57 -49.13 -20.43 9.93
CA ILE A 57 -49.17 -21.33 8.76
C ILE A 57 -50.17 -20.86 7.69
N TRP A 58 -51.25 -20.18 8.10
CA TRP A 58 -52.29 -19.68 7.20
C TRP A 58 -52.38 -18.15 7.15
N HIS A 59 -51.43 -17.45 7.79
CA HIS A 59 -51.38 -15.98 7.86
C HIS A 59 -52.67 -15.37 8.41
N GLY A 60 -53.26 -16.02 9.43
CA GLY A 60 -54.47 -15.53 10.10
C GLY A 60 -55.78 -15.79 9.35
N ARG A 61 -55.76 -16.50 8.21
CA ARG A 61 -56.99 -16.93 7.54
C ARG A 61 -57.74 -17.94 8.41
N ALA A 62 -59.05 -17.74 8.58
CA ALA A 62 -59.90 -18.70 9.27
C ALA A 62 -59.96 -20.01 8.49
N VAL A 63 -59.46 -21.09 9.10
CA VAL A 63 -59.47 -22.44 8.53
C VAL A 63 -60.21 -23.38 9.46
N SER A 64 -60.82 -24.42 8.89
CA SER A 64 -61.52 -25.46 9.67
C SER A 64 -60.51 -26.34 10.41
N ASP A 65 -60.94 -26.93 11.53
CA ASP A 65 -60.16 -27.93 12.27
C ASP A 65 -59.73 -29.11 11.36
N ALA A 66 -60.53 -29.43 10.33
CA ALA A 66 -60.20 -30.44 9.33
C ALA A 66 -58.95 -30.08 8.50
N ALA A 67 -58.73 -28.79 8.21
CA ALA A 67 -57.54 -28.35 7.47
C ALA A 67 -56.27 -28.54 8.30
N LEU A 68 -56.30 -28.20 9.59
CA LEU A 68 -55.20 -28.44 10.51
C LEU A 68 -54.96 -29.95 10.69
N ALA A 69 -56.03 -30.73 10.89
CA ALA A 69 -55.94 -32.18 11.00
C ALA A 69 -55.30 -32.83 9.76
N SER A 70 -55.63 -32.35 8.55
CA SER A 70 -55.01 -32.81 7.31
C SER A 70 -53.50 -32.54 7.26
N ARG A 71 -53.05 -31.34 7.68
CA ARG A 71 -51.61 -31.01 7.73
C ARG A 71 -50.87 -31.81 8.81
N LEU A 72 -51.48 -32.04 9.96
CA LEU A 72 -50.92 -32.91 11.00
C LEU A 72 -50.83 -34.36 10.55
N SER A 73 -51.81 -34.86 9.81
CA SER A 73 -51.77 -36.21 9.24
C SER A 73 -50.62 -36.34 8.24
N ALA A 74 -50.49 -35.39 7.30
CA ALA A 74 -49.38 -35.37 6.36
C ALA A 74 -48.02 -35.25 7.06
N LEU A 75 -47.94 -34.45 8.12
CA LEU A 75 -46.71 -34.30 8.91
C LEU A 75 -46.32 -35.59 9.61
N ARG A 76 -47.28 -36.25 10.26
CA ARG A 76 -47.08 -37.54 10.94
C ARG A 76 -46.60 -38.59 9.94
N SER A 77 -47.24 -38.71 8.78
CA SER A 77 -46.81 -39.62 7.72
C SER A 77 -45.37 -39.35 7.26
N ALA A 78 -44.96 -38.08 7.12
CA ALA A 78 -43.59 -37.73 6.73
C ALA A 78 -42.53 -38.13 7.76
N LEU A 79 -42.92 -38.22 9.05
CA LEU A 79 -42.03 -38.58 10.16
C LEU A 79 -42.15 -40.05 10.59
N GLY A 80 -42.97 -40.84 9.90
CA GLY A 80 -43.31 -42.20 10.35
C GLY A 80 -43.99 -42.23 11.71
N ASP A 81 -44.72 -41.18 12.07
CA ASP A 81 -45.56 -41.09 13.26
C ASP A 81 -47.03 -41.34 12.91
N SER A 82 -47.88 -41.59 13.90
CA SER A 82 -49.30 -41.84 13.71
C SER A 82 -50.15 -41.14 14.77
N GLY A 83 -51.45 -40.99 14.52
CA GLY A 83 -52.37 -40.40 15.48
C GLY A 83 -52.58 -41.25 16.74
N THR A 84 -52.23 -42.54 16.68
CA THR A 84 -52.31 -43.50 17.80
C THR A 84 -51.02 -43.56 18.60
N GLU A 85 -49.86 -43.61 17.92
CA GLU A 85 -48.55 -43.69 18.60
C GLU A 85 -48.10 -42.34 19.14
N GLN A 86 -48.34 -41.24 18.39
CA GLN A 86 -48.00 -39.86 18.75
C GLN A 86 -46.59 -39.72 19.36
N ARG A 87 -45.63 -40.41 18.75
CA ARG A 87 -44.26 -40.55 19.24
C ARG A 87 -43.51 -39.23 19.19
N LEU A 88 -43.72 -38.46 18.12
CA LEU A 88 -43.07 -37.17 17.91
C LEU A 88 -44.06 -36.01 18.03
N ILE A 89 -45.32 -36.21 17.61
CA ILE A 89 -46.33 -35.16 17.54
C ILE A 89 -47.53 -35.53 18.40
N ARG A 90 -47.60 -34.88 19.57
CA ARG A 90 -48.67 -35.05 20.54
C ARG A 90 -49.77 -34.01 20.33
N THR A 91 -51.01 -34.48 20.21
CA THR A 91 -52.19 -33.60 20.21
C THR A 91 -52.60 -33.32 21.65
N VAL A 92 -52.73 -32.03 22.02
CA VAL A 92 -53.29 -31.62 23.32
C VAL A 92 -54.74 -31.20 23.10
N PRO A 93 -55.73 -32.00 23.59
CA PRO A 93 -57.15 -31.75 23.32
C PRO A 93 -57.56 -30.33 23.68
N ASN A 94 -58.31 -29.67 22.78
CA ASN A 94 -58.82 -28.31 22.92
C ASN A 94 -57.78 -27.19 23.11
N VAL A 95 -56.48 -27.49 23.03
CA VAL A 95 -55.40 -26.50 23.22
C VAL A 95 -54.56 -26.34 21.95
N GLY A 96 -53.97 -27.43 21.47
CA GLY A 96 -52.96 -27.32 20.43
C GLY A 96 -52.18 -28.60 20.16
N VAL A 97 -50.94 -28.42 19.72
CA VAL A 97 -50.05 -29.51 19.30
C VAL A 97 -48.68 -29.28 19.90
N GLN A 98 -48.04 -30.35 20.37
CA GLN A 98 -46.73 -30.33 20.98
C GLN A 98 -45.80 -31.28 20.22
N PHE A 99 -44.58 -30.82 19.93
CA PHE A 99 -43.49 -31.71 19.52
C PHE A 99 -42.81 -32.27 20.76
N VAL A 100 -42.78 -33.59 20.90
CA VAL A 100 -42.29 -34.28 22.10
C VAL A 100 -41.03 -35.13 21.86
N GLY A 101 -40.52 -35.12 20.63
CA GLY A 101 -39.22 -35.72 20.33
C GLY A 101 -38.06 -34.95 20.96
N ASP A 102 -36.98 -35.64 21.27
CA ASP A 102 -35.74 -35.01 21.75
C ASP A 102 -35.06 -34.25 20.59
N VAL A 103 -34.99 -32.93 20.71
CA VAL A 103 -34.51 -32.03 19.64
C VAL A 103 -33.14 -31.48 20.03
N ASN A 104 -32.13 -31.82 19.23
CA ASN A 104 -30.84 -31.18 19.28
C ASN A 104 -30.78 -30.05 18.25
N ARG A 105 -30.71 -28.80 18.74
CA ARG A 105 -30.54 -27.60 17.90
C ARG A 105 -29.05 -27.31 17.70
N MET A 106 -28.65 -27.22 16.44
CA MET A 106 -27.32 -26.78 16.03
C MET A 106 -27.44 -25.51 15.19
N ASP A 107 -26.87 -24.43 15.70
CA ASP A 107 -26.71 -23.19 14.95
C ASP A 107 -25.36 -23.24 14.21
N VAL A 108 -25.40 -23.54 12.91
CA VAL A 108 -24.22 -23.57 12.06
C VAL A 108 -23.91 -22.15 11.59
N HIS A 109 -22.87 -21.56 12.17
CA HIS A 109 -22.33 -20.30 11.70
C HIS A 109 -21.36 -20.58 10.54
N PHE A 110 -21.79 -20.33 9.30
CA PHE A 110 -20.85 -20.22 8.19
C PHE A 110 -20.06 -18.90 8.35
N TYR A 111 -19.01 -18.95 9.17
CA TYR A 111 -17.84 -18.13 8.92
C TYR A 111 -17.20 -18.75 7.67
N GLY A 112 -17.31 -18.08 6.53
CA GLY A 112 -16.55 -18.50 5.35
C GLY A 112 -15.06 -18.64 5.70
N PRO A 113 -14.27 -19.41 4.94
CA PRO A 113 -12.85 -19.68 5.21
C PRO A 113 -11.94 -18.43 5.23
N LEU A 114 -12.49 -17.21 5.19
CA LEU A 114 -11.75 -15.97 5.08
C LEU A 114 -11.17 -15.46 6.40
N THR A 115 -11.63 -15.88 7.59
CA THR A 115 -11.13 -15.30 8.85
C THR A 115 -9.67 -15.65 9.14
N ALA A 116 -9.12 -16.74 8.58
CA ALA A 116 -7.70 -17.04 8.66
C ALA A 116 -6.83 -16.12 7.76
N GLY A 117 -7.38 -15.59 6.66
CA GLY A 117 -6.65 -14.76 5.70
C GLY A 117 -6.54 -13.28 6.07
N TRP A 118 -7.41 -12.76 6.93
CA TRP A 118 -7.44 -11.32 7.24
C TRP A 118 -6.24 -10.83 8.07
N ASN A 119 -5.77 -11.64 9.01
CA ASN A 119 -4.56 -11.30 9.78
C ASN A 119 -3.32 -11.37 8.88
N PHE A 120 -3.25 -12.39 8.01
CA PHE A 120 -2.18 -12.51 7.01
C PHE A 120 -2.15 -11.34 6.02
N LEU A 121 -3.30 -10.87 5.52
CA LEU A 121 -3.37 -9.72 4.63
C LEU A 121 -2.97 -8.42 5.35
N LYS A 122 -3.43 -8.21 6.60
CA LYS A 122 -3.04 -7.04 7.40
C LYS A 122 -1.53 -6.96 7.63
N ASP A 123 -0.91 -8.08 7.99
CA ASP A 123 0.53 -8.12 8.24
C ASP A 123 1.34 -7.99 6.95
N TYR A 124 0.86 -8.55 5.84
CA TYR A 124 1.43 -8.34 4.51
C TYR A 124 1.43 -6.85 4.11
N TYR A 125 0.29 -6.14 4.21
CA TYR A 125 0.22 -4.72 3.86
C TYR A 125 1.03 -3.82 4.79
N ARG A 126 1.17 -4.18 6.08
CA ARG A 126 2.06 -3.48 7.02
C ARG A 126 3.53 -3.59 6.60
N LEU A 127 3.99 -4.80 6.25
CA LEU A 127 5.36 -5.01 5.80
C LEU A 127 5.65 -4.26 4.49
N VAL A 128 4.72 -4.30 3.53
CA VAL A 128 4.83 -3.55 2.28
C VAL A 128 4.86 -2.04 2.54
N ALA A 129 3.99 -1.51 3.39
CA ALA A 129 3.97 -0.09 3.73
C ALA A 129 5.29 0.38 4.38
N LEU A 130 5.84 -0.41 5.32
CA LEU A 130 7.14 -0.13 5.93
C LEU A 130 8.29 -0.14 4.91
N ALA A 131 8.28 -1.11 3.99
CA ALA A 131 9.29 -1.19 2.93
C ALA A 131 9.23 0.02 1.97
N VAL A 132 8.04 0.48 1.61
CA VAL A 132 7.85 1.68 0.76
C VAL A 132 8.35 2.93 1.47
N VAL A 133 8.00 3.12 2.75
CA VAL A 133 8.47 4.28 3.53
C VAL A 133 9.99 4.26 3.67
N ALA A 134 10.59 3.11 3.97
CA ALA A 134 12.05 2.97 4.06
C ALA A 134 12.74 3.27 2.73
N SER A 135 12.19 2.82 1.61
CA SER A 135 12.73 3.09 0.27
C SER A 135 12.66 4.57 -0.10
N LEU A 136 11.55 5.24 0.21
CA LEU A 136 11.40 6.68 0.02
C LEU A 136 12.38 7.47 0.89
N ALA A 137 12.51 7.11 2.18
CA ALA A 137 13.45 7.75 3.09
C ALA A 137 14.91 7.59 2.62
N MET A 138 15.28 6.41 2.11
CA MET A 138 16.60 6.16 1.56
C MET A 138 16.84 6.94 0.26
N GLY A 139 15.84 7.02 -0.63
CA GLY A 139 15.92 7.86 -1.83
C GLY A 139 16.12 9.34 -1.49
N ILE A 140 15.40 9.84 -0.49
CA ILE A 140 15.54 11.20 0.04
C ILE A 140 16.94 11.42 0.63
N ALA A 141 17.44 10.49 1.44
CA ALA A 141 18.78 10.56 2.01
C ALA A 141 19.88 10.58 0.93
N VAL A 142 19.76 9.73 -0.09
CA VAL A 142 20.68 9.70 -1.23
C VAL A 142 20.61 11.01 -2.02
N TRP A 143 19.43 11.60 -2.20
CA TRP A 143 19.28 12.89 -2.86
C TRP A 143 19.93 14.03 -2.05
N TYR A 144 19.67 14.11 -0.74
CA TYR A 144 20.22 15.16 0.12
C TYR A 144 21.73 15.03 0.38
N TRP A 145 22.28 13.81 0.42
CA TRP A 145 23.68 13.59 0.79
C TRP A 145 24.56 13.05 -0.33
N GLY A 146 24.03 12.36 -1.33
CA GLY A 146 24.83 11.67 -2.34
C GLY A 146 25.14 12.50 -3.59
N PHE A 147 24.22 13.36 -4.03
CA PHE A 147 24.34 14.04 -5.33
C PHE A 147 25.20 15.32 -5.29
N ASP A 148 25.27 16.01 -4.15
CA ASP A 148 26.00 17.28 -4.00
C ASP A 148 27.50 17.13 -3.65
N LEU A 149 27.94 15.95 -3.20
CA LEU A 149 29.33 15.72 -2.78
C LEU A 149 30.36 15.96 -3.89
N PRO A 150 30.13 15.54 -5.15
CA PRO A 150 31.10 15.77 -6.23
C PRO A 150 31.34 17.26 -6.49
N ALA A 151 30.29 18.08 -6.52
CA ALA A 151 30.41 19.52 -6.74
C ALA A 151 31.06 20.23 -5.54
N LYS A 152 30.71 19.85 -4.31
CA LYS A 152 31.35 20.39 -3.10
C LYS A 152 32.85 20.06 -3.04
N ARG A 153 33.24 18.82 -3.33
CA ARG A 153 34.66 18.41 -3.39
C ARG A 153 35.43 19.11 -4.51
N LEU A 154 34.78 19.35 -5.64
CA LEU A 154 35.39 20.09 -6.75
C LEU A 154 35.64 21.56 -6.35
N ARG A 155 34.61 22.25 -5.85
CA ARG A 155 34.74 23.65 -5.41
C ARG A 155 35.74 23.83 -4.27
N ALA A 156 35.83 22.87 -3.36
CA ALA A 156 36.76 22.92 -2.23
C ALA A 156 38.25 23.00 -2.64
N GLN A 157 38.61 22.59 -3.87
CA GLN A 157 39.97 22.67 -4.42
C GLN A 157 40.37 24.06 -4.92
N PHE A 158 39.43 25.00 -4.98
CA PHE A 158 39.67 26.35 -5.46
C PHE A 158 39.35 27.37 -4.37
N ASP A 159 40.12 28.45 -4.34
CA ASP A 159 39.74 29.70 -3.67
C ASP A 159 39.14 30.65 -4.70
N MET A 160 38.05 31.31 -4.33
CA MET A 160 37.34 32.24 -5.20
C MET A 160 37.46 33.66 -4.65
N ILE A 161 37.85 34.58 -5.53
CA ILE A 161 37.86 36.01 -5.26
C ILE A 161 36.83 36.65 -6.20
N PRO A 162 35.75 37.27 -5.66
CA PRO A 162 34.73 37.87 -6.49
C PRO A 162 35.27 39.11 -7.19
N ASP A 163 34.68 39.44 -8.33
CA ASP A 163 34.86 40.75 -9.00
C ASP A 163 36.33 41.03 -9.36
N ALA A 164 37.05 39.95 -9.68
CA ALA A 164 38.48 39.96 -9.88
C ALA A 164 38.87 39.07 -11.07
N ALA A 165 39.95 39.42 -11.75
CA ALA A 165 40.54 38.62 -12.82
C ALA A 165 42.04 38.87 -13.00
N ILE A 166 42.73 37.91 -13.63
CA ILE A 166 44.07 38.11 -14.16
C ILE A 166 43.97 38.71 -15.57
N ARG A 167 44.67 39.82 -15.80
CA ARG A 167 44.65 40.47 -17.10
C ARG A 167 45.63 39.83 -18.07
N TYR A 168 45.18 39.50 -19.28
CA TYR A 168 45.99 39.06 -20.42
C TYR A 168 46.59 37.64 -20.37
N TYR A 169 46.35 36.85 -19.31
CA TYR A 169 46.87 35.48 -19.23
C TYR A 169 45.79 34.43 -19.48
N ASN A 170 45.29 34.38 -20.72
CA ASN A 170 44.16 33.54 -21.14
C ASN A 170 44.64 32.38 -22.03
N HIS A 171 45.15 31.32 -21.43
CA HIS A 171 45.74 30.21 -22.18
C HIS A 171 44.69 29.35 -22.88
N LYS A 172 43.51 29.18 -22.27
CA LYS A 172 42.41 28.42 -22.88
C LYS A 172 41.05 28.99 -22.51
N LYS A 173 40.27 29.36 -23.53
CA LYS A 173 38.92 29.91 -23.38
C LYS A 173 37.86 28.81 -23.56
N LEU A 174 36.99 28.64 -22.56
CA LEU A 174 35.79 27.82 -22.68
C LEU A 174 34.55 28.71 -22.75
N ARG A 175 33.62 28.38 -23.66
CA ARG A 175 32.36 29.11 -23.85
C ARG A 175 31.18 28.22 -23.49
N ASN A 176 30.08 28.83 -23.05
CA ASN A 176 28.89 28.13 -22.60
C ASN A 176 29.22 27.07 -21.53
N ALA A 177 30.06 27.46 -20.58
CA ALA A 177 30.58 26.61 -19.53
C ALA A 177 30.06 27.10 -18.17
N SER A 178 29.70 26.17 -17.28
CA SER A 178 29.50 26.50 -15.87
C SER A 178 30.85 26.68 -15.16
N VAL A 179 30.83 27.26 -13.95
CA VAL A 179 32.02 27.34 -13.09
C VAL A 179 32.63 25.96 -12.86
N GLU A 180 31.80 24.93 -12.66
CA GLU A 180 32.26 23.56 -12.43
C GLU A 180 32.89 22.96 -13.68
N ASP A 181 32.41 23.31 -14.87
CA ASP A 181 33.03 22.87 -16.12
C ASP A 181 34.44 23.47 -16.26
N CYS A 182 34.59 24.75 -15.90
CA CYS A 182 35.89 25.44 -15.86
C CYS A 182 36.84 24.81 -14.83
N MET A 183 36.36 24.50 -13.62
CA MET A 183 37.13 23.79 -12.60
C MET A 183 37.61 22.43 -13.11
N ARG A 184 36.72 21.62 -13.71
CA ARG A 184 37.10 20.31 -14.27
C ARG A 184 38.08 20.46 -15.42
N ALA A 185 37.89 21.45 -16.30
CA ALA A 185 38.79 21.71 -17.42
C ALA A 185 40.18 22.11 -16.93
N CYS A 186 40.28 22.97 -15.91
CA CYS A 186 41.55 23.36 -15.30
C CYS A 186 42.26 22.17 -14.65
N LEU A 187 41.55 21.31 -13.92
CA LEU A 187 42.17 20.14 -13.27
C LEU A 187 42.61 19.05 -14.26
N ARG A 188 41.97 18.98 -15.43
CA ARG A 188 42.19 17.89 -16.40
C ARG A 188 43.00 18.27 -17.63
N THR A 189 43.19 19.56 -17.89
CA THR A 189 43.94 20.00 -19.08
C THR A 189 45.39 19.55 -18.98
N THR A 190 45.92 19.03 -20.08
CA THR A 190 47.33 18.61 -20.23
C THR A 190 48.10 19.52 -21.18
N GLU A 191 47.44 20.55 -21.73
CA GLU A 191 48.07 21.52 -22.66
C GLU A 191 49.04 22.45 -21.96
N PHE A 192 48.79 22.74 -20.68
CA PHE A 192 49.62 23.53 -19.79
C PHE A 192 49.23 23.22 -18.35
N ILE A 193 50.06 23.59 -17.39
CA ILE A 193 49.72 23.47 -15.98
C ILE A 193 48.73 24.58 -15.61
N CYS A 194 47.43 24.29 -15.61
CA CYS A 194 46.43 25.26 -15.19
C CYS A 194 46.51 25.50 -13.68
N ARG A 195 46.68 26.77 -13.29
CA ARG A 195 46.82 27.23 -11.90
C ARG A 195 45.64 28.08 -11.44
N SER A 196 44.99 28.79 -12.37
CA SER A 196 43.80 29.56 -12.07
C SER A 196 42.88 29.68 -13.29
N PHE A 197 41.69 30.24 -13.10
CA PHE A 197 40.86 30.70 -14.19
C PHE A 197 39.99 31.89 -13.79
N ASP A 198 39.61 32.69 -14.77
CA ASP A 198 38.66 33.80 -14.61
C ASP A 198 37.33 33.43 -15.24
N TYR A 199 36.23 33.59 -14.50
CA TYR A 199 34.89 33.27 -14.97
C TYR A 199 34.08 34.53 -15.24
N TYR A 200 33.65 34.73 -16.48
CA TYR A 200 32.75 35.80 -16.87
C TYR A 200 31.30 35.40 -16.59
N LYS A 201 30.74 35.94 -15.50
CA LYS A 201 29.39 35.65 -14.98
C LYS A 201 28.29 35.85 -16.02
N LEU A 202 28.35 36.93 -16.81
CA LEU A 202 27.27 37.31 -17.73
C LEU A 202 27.26 36.51 -19.04
N HIS A 203 28.40 35.94 -19.45
CA HIS A 203 28.52 35.25 -20.75
C HIS A 203 28.75 33.75 -20.61
N ALA A 204 28.85 33.21 -19.39
CA ALA A 204 29.18 31.81 -19.15
C ALA A 204 30.46 31.38 -19.91
N VAL A 205 31.50 32.21 -19.79
CA VAL A 205 32.82 32.00 -20.41
C VAL A 205 33.86 31.94 -19.30
N CYS A 206 34.88 31.10 -19.45
CA CYS A 206 36.07 31.19 -18.62
C CYS A 206 37.36 31.15 -19.41
N ASP A 207 38.35 31.83 -18.85
CA ASP A 207 39.72 31.88 -19.34
C ASP A 207 40.61 31.14 -18.33
N LEU A 208 41.09 29.94 -18.71
CA LEU A 208 42.04 29.15 -17.93
C LEU A 208 43.45 29.74 -18.08
N SER A 209 44.24 29.70 -17.01
CA SER A 209 45.56 30.32 -16.96
C SER A 209 46.62 29.43 -16.31
N ALA A 210 47.84 29.48 -16.85
CA ALA A 210 49.03 28.95 -16.19
C ALA A 210 49.57 29.89 -15.09
N ALA A 211 49.05 31.12 -15.00
CA ALA A 211 49.43 32.10 -14.01
C ALA A 211 48.65 31.92 -12.70
N THR A 212 49.25 32.37 -11.58
CA THR A 212 48.57 32.72 -10.33
C THR A 212 48.47 34.24 -10.23
N ALA A 213 47.57 34.75 -9.38
CA ALA A 213 47.45 36.19 -9.13
C ALA A 213 48.81 36.83 -8.79
N GLU A 214 49.57 36.21 -7.88
CA GLU A 214 50.86 36.74 -7.44
C GLU A 214 51.92 36.70 -8.56
N SER A 215 51.91 35.67 -9.41
CA SER A 215 52.88 35.56 -10.51
C SER A 215 52.79 36.68 -11.56
N VAL A 216 51.65 37.38 -11.63
CA VAL A 216 51.39 38.44 -12.61
C VAL A 216 51.25 39.82 -11.98
N GLY A 217 51.58 39.96 -10.69
CA GLY A 217 51.51 41.24 -9.98
C GLY A 217 50.15 41.58 -9.37
N GLY A 218 49.26 40.60 -9.23
CA GLY A 218 47.98 40.72 -8.54
C GLY A 218 46.76 40.60 -9.45
N LEU A 219 45.58 40.75 -8.84
CA LEU A 219 44.31 40.74 -9.55
C LEU A 219 43.87 42.15 -9.91
N LYS A 220 43.24 42.29 -11.07
CA LYS A 220 42.48 43.49 -11.43
C LYS A 220 41.08 43.37 -10.83
N THR A 221 40.61 44.40 -10.14
CA THR A 221 39.33 44.39 -9.38
C THR A 221 38.45 45.62 -9.65
N ASP A 222 38.80 46.42 -10.64
CA ASP A 222 38.18 47.71 -10.99
C ASP A 222 37.53 47.65 -12.38
N TYR A 223 36.90 46.51 -12.71
CA TYR A 223 36.19 46.36 -13.97
C TYR A 223 34.82 47.02 -13.91
N GLU A 224 34.42 47.68 -14.99
CA GLU A 224 33.05 48.18 -15.11
C GLU A 224 32.07 47.00 -15.04
N LEU A 225 31.07 47.10 -14.16
CA LEU A 225 30.06 46.06 -13.90
C LEU A 225 30.58 44.76 -13.25
N ASP A 226 31.81 44.76 -12.75
CA ASP A 226 32.39 43.65 -11.99
C ASP A 226 32.11 42.27 -12.62
N PRO A 227 32.52 42.02 -13.87
CA PRO A 227 31.96 40.93 -14.67
C PRO A 227 32.53 39.55 -14.31
N TYR A 228 33.69 39.52 -13.65
CA TYR A 228 34.52 38.34 -13.51
C TYR A 228 34.61 37.86 -12.06
N ASN A 229 34.76 36.56 -11.85
CA ASN A 229 35.23 35.98 -10.60
C ASN A 229 36.52 35.20 -10.86
N HIS A 230 37.53 35.40 -10.03
CA HIS A 230 38.80 34.69 -10.12
C HIS A 230 38.74 33.41 -9.28
N TYR A 231 39.26 32.31 -9.82
CA TYR A 231 39.37 31.02 -9.12
C TYR A 231 40.81 30.53 -9.16
N ALA A 232 41.45 30.44 -8.00
CA ALA A 232 42.82 29.95 -7.83
C ALA A 232 42.82 28.51 -7.30
N ARG A 233 43.66 27.63 -7.85
CA ARG A 233 43.85 26.29 -7.31
C ARG A 233 44.59 26.33 -5.98
N LYS A 234 44.10 25.57 -5.00
CA LYS A 234 44.73 25.45 -3.66
C LYS A 234 45.98 24.58 -3.64
N ASP A 235 46.07 23.61 -4.55
CA ASP A 235 47.21 22.70 -4.65
C ASP A 235 48.43 23.35 -5.31
N TYR A 236 48.32 24.60 -5.75
CA TYR A 236 49.43 25.41 -6.26
C TYR A 236 49.71 26.55 -5.28
N PRO A 237 50.94 26.65 -4.74
CA PRO A 237 51.27 27.71 -3.80
C PRO A 237 51.10 29.07 -4.49
N GLN A 238 50.53 30.02 -3.75
CA GLN A 238 50.57 31.42 -4.15
C GLN A 238 52.02 31.90 -3.97
N GLY A 239 52.61 32.40 -5.05
CA GLY A 239 53.98 32.89 -5.06
C GLY A 239 54.49 33.22 -6.47
N PRO A 240 55.61 33.94 -6.58
CA PRO A 240 56.30 34.11 -7.86
C PRO A 240 56.72 32.73 -8.40
N ILE A 241 56.60 32.56 -9.71
CA ILE A 241 57.02 31.33 -10.39
C ILE A 241 58.53 31.19 -10.18
N GLU A 242 58.98 30.12 -9.51
CA GLU A 242 60.39 29.74 -9.57
C GLU A 242 60.71 29.46 -11.05
N MET A 243 61.45 30.36 -11.70
CA MET A 243 61.97 30.15 -13.05
C MET A 243 62.79 28.87 -13.04
N GLY A 244 62.32 27.83 -13.74
CA GLY A 244 63.03 26.55 -13.80
C GLY A 244 62.24 25.32 -14.24
N ARG A 245 60.92 25.42 -14.45
CA ARG A 245 60.14 24.39 -15.16
C ARG A 245 59.43 25.05 -16.33
N ASP A 246 60.01 24.88 -17.51
CA ASP A 246 59.64 25.50 -18.79
C ASP A 246 58.24 25.06 -19.27
N ASP A 247 57.27 25.99 -19.22
CA ASP A 247 55.92 25.85 -19.81
C ASP A 247 55.56 27.06 -20.70
N THR A 248 56.56 27.83 -21.16
CA THR A 248 56.39 29.02 -22.01
C THR A 248 57.05 28.80 -23.36
N LEU A 249 56.35 28.14 -24.29
CA LEU A 249 56.50 28.51 -25.70
C LEU A 249 55.56 29.69 -25.94
N ASP A 250 56.13 30.87 -25.71
CA ASP A 250 55.76 32.24 -26.09
C ASP A 250 54.27 32.67 -26.10
N PRO A 251 53.92 33.84 -25.51
CA PRO A 251 52.65 34.48 -25.79
C PRO A 251 52.53 34.79 -27.30
N PRO A 252 51.35 34.63 -27.92
CA PRO A 252 51.18 34.93 -29.33
C PRO A 252 51.50 36.41 -29.61
N PRO A 253 52.20 36.74 -30.72
CA PRO A 253 52.50 38.12 -31.04
C PRO A 253 51.22 38.88 -31.40
N ASP A 254 51.13 40.13 -30.93
CA ASP A 254 50.00 41.03 -31.18
C ASP A 254 49.82 41.33 -32.70
N PRO A 255 48.58 41.51 -33.19
CA PRO A 255 48.28 41.90 -34.57
C PRO A 255 48.59 43.37 -34.88
#